data_AF-A0A7Y0G861-F1
#
_entry.id   AF-A0A7Y0G861-F1
#
_cell.length_a   1.000
_cell.length_b   1.000
_cell.length_c   1.000
_cell.angle_alpha   90.00
_cell.angle_beta   90.00
_cell.angle_gamma   90.00
#
_symmetry.space_group_name_H-M   'P 1'
#
loop_
_entity.id
_entity.type
_entity.pdbx_description
1 polymer ?
#
loop_
_entity_poly.entity_id
_entity_poly.type
_entity_poly.pdbx_seq_one_letter_code
_entity_poly.pdbx_strand_id
1 'polypeptide(L)'
;QVVAQSLEIMRWALEQNDSGQWLRPETGSLQSMQALMIQCDSGFKQHLDRYKYPERYLDEIAPTEGNSAGFALVHRAEGARFLAQLNTQLDGTSSLFGQRAAWADMAIAPFVRQFAETDRTWFEQQPWPGLQRWLAAWLACELFACSMEKYPAWVPGTTGVRFPRSA
;
A
#
# COMPACT_ATOMS: atom_id res chain seq x y z
N GLN A 1 15.11 0.81 6.36
CA GLN A 1 14.99 1.06 7.83
C GLN A 1 13.77 1.90 8.23
N VAL A 2 13.19 2.70 7.33
CA VAL A 2 11.99 3.52 7.63
C VAL A 2 10.70 2.70 7.83
N VAL A 3 10.62 1.46 7.32
CA VAL A 3 9.35 0.69 7.37
C VAL A 3 9.17 -0.19 8.60
N ALA A 4 10.25 -0.70 9.21
CA ALA A 4 10.17 -1.22 10.58
C ALA A 4 9.57 -0.13 11.49
N GLN A 5 10.04 1.10 11.34
CA GLN A 5 9.52 2.25 12.06
C GLN A 5 8.06 2.57 11.66
N SER A 6 7.67 2.50 10.38
CA SER A 6 6.29 2.83 9.98
C SER A 6 5.27 1.79 10.44
N LEU A 7 5.57 0.50 10.36
CA LEU A 7 4.70 -0.56 10.90
C LEU A 7 4.65 -0.50 12.43
N GLU A 8 5.78 -0.22 13.09
CA GLU A 8 5.82 -0.01 14.54
C GLU A 8 4.97 1.20 14.97
N ILE A 9 5.04 2.31 14.23
CA ILE A 9 4.21 3.50 14.48
C ILE A 9 2.72 3.19 14.29
N MET A 10 2.35 2.50 13.19
CA MET A 10 0.96 2.08 12.96
C MET A 10 0.47 1.19 14.11
N ARG A 11 1.28 0.21 14.52
CA ARG A 11 0.95 -0.68 15.63
C ARG A 11 0.82 0.08 16.94
N TRP A 12 1.77 0.95 17.26
CA TRP A 12 1.74 1.78 18.46
C TRP A 12 0.46 2.61 18.52
N ALA A 13 0.06 3.24 17.41
CA ALA A 13 -1.17 4.02 17.32
C ALA A 13 -2.42 3.16 17.56
N LEU A 14 -2.47 1.96 16.97
CA LEU A 14 -3.58 1.01 17.19
C LEU A 14 -3.61 0.50 18.63
N GLU A 15 -2.46 0.27 19.26
CA GLU A 15 -2.38 -0.09 20.68
C GLU A 15 -2.92 1.02 21.60
N GLN A 16 -2.89 2.29 21.17
CA GLN A 16 -3.55 3.38 21.91
C GLN A 16 -5.07 3.38 21.71
N ASN A 17 -5.56 3.13 20.48
CA ASN A 17 -6.98 3.10 20.16
C ASN A 17 -7.27 2.30 18.88
N ASP A 18 -7.78 1.08 19.05
CA ASP A 18 -8.19 0.19 17.96
C ASP A 18 -9.72 0.01 17.90
N SER A 19 -10.46 1.11 17.72
CA SER A 19 -11.93 1.07 17.63
C SER A 19 -12.43 0.22 16.45
N GLY A 20 -11.63 0.12 15.39
CA GLY A 20 -11.89 -0.73 14.22
C GLY A 20 -11.51 -2.20 14.41
N GLN A 21 -10.84 -2.56 15.52
CA GLN A 21 -10.31 -3.90 15.80
C GLN A 21 -9.39 -4.45 14.70
N TRP A 22 -8.57 -3.57 14.09
CA TRP A 22 -7.66 -3.90 13.00
C TRP A 22 -6.53 -4.85 13.41
N LEU A 23 -6.17 -4.90 14.70
CA LEU A 23 -5.21 -5.88 15.23
C LEU A 23 -5.82 -7.28 15.42
N ARG A 24 -7.14 -7.44 15.21
CA ARG A 24 -7.89 -8.70 15.37
C ARG A 24 -8.41 -9.18 14.02
N PRO A 25 -7.61 -9.95 13.25
CA PRO A 25 -8.08 -10.54 12.00
C PRO A 25 -9.29 -11.46 12.24
N GLU A 26 -10.27 -11.44 11.33
CA GLU A 26 -11.40 -12.36 11.36
C GLU A 26 -11.02 -13.74 10.79
N THR A 27 -10.06 -13.78 9.86
CA THR A 27 -9.48 -15.00 9.31
C THR A 27 -7.95 -14.98 9.41
N GLY A 28 -7.32 -16.13 9.58
CA GLY A 28 -5.86 -16.22 9.75
C GLY A 28 -5.39 -15.77 11.15
N SER A 29 -4.19 -15.21 11.23
CA SER A 29 -3.55 -14.80 12.49
C SER A 29 -2.83 -13.46 12.37
N LEU A 30 -2.60 -12.78 13.50
CA LEU A 30 -1.81 -11.55 13.54
C LEU A 30 -0.41 -11.76 12.94
N GLN A 31 0.18 -12.93 13.14
CA GLN A 31 1.50 -13.26 12.59
C GLN A 31 1.46 -13.40 11.06
N SER A 32 0.42 -14.02 10.49
CA SER A 32 0.25 -14.09 9.04
C SER A 32 0.01 -12.70 8.42
N MET A 33 -0.71 -11.84 9.14
CA MET A 33 -0.92 -10.43 8.76
C MET A 33 0.40 -9.65 8.72
N GLN A 34 1.23 -9.81 9.75
CA GLN A 34 2.56 -9.22 9.80
C GLN A 34 3.48 -9.73 8.70
N ALA A 35 3.46 -11.03 8.42
CA ALA A 35 4.24 -11.62 7.33
C ALA A 35 3.88 -11.01 5.97
N LEU A 36 2.59 -10.83 5.69
CA LEU A 36 2.13 -10.22 4.44
C LEU A 36 2.59 -8.76 4.32
N MET A 37 2.53 -7.98 5.40
CA MET A 37 3.02 -6.60 5.40
C MET A 37 4.54 -6.52 5.20
N ILE A 38 5.30 -7.43 5.80
CA ILE A 38 6.76 -7.53 5.60
C ILE A 38 7.09 -7.90 4.15
N GLN A 39 6.33 -8.81 3.54
CA GLN A 39 6.47 -9.17 2.13
C GLN A 39 6.17 -7.97 1.21
N CYS A 40 5.13 -7.20 1.54
CA CYS A 40 4.79 -5.98 0.81
C CYS A 40 5.95 -4.98 0.84
N ASP A 41 6.50 -4.74 2.03
CA ASP A 41 7.58 -3.78 2.21
C ASP A 41 8.92 -4.21 1.60
N SER A 42 9.35 -5.44 1.89
CA SER A 42 10.67 -5.91 1.51
C SER A 42 10.75 -6.36 0.05
N GLY A 43 9.66 -6.91 -0.51
CA GLY A 43 9.61 -7.40 -1.88
C GLY A 43 8.86 -6.47 -2.82
N PHE A 44 7.53 -6.37 -2.63
CA PHE A 44 6.67 -5.66 -3.58
C PHE A 44 7.05 -4.20 -3.75
N LYS A 45 7.35 -3.48 -2.66
CA LYS A 45 7.73 -2.07 -2.72
C LYS A 45 8.97 -1.83 -3.56
N GLN A 46 9.96 -2.73 -3.50
CA GLN A 46 11.18 -2.60 -4.30
C GLN A 46 10.90 -2.69 -5.81
N HIS A 47 9.98 -3.57 -6.21
CA HIS A 47 9.52 -3.65 -7.59
C HIS A 47 8.65 -2.45 -7.97
N LEU A 48 7.75 -2.00 -7.09
CA LEU A 48 6.95 -0.80 -7.28
C LEU A 48 7.83 0.44 -7.54
N ASP A 49 8.86 0.66 -6.72
CA ASP A 49 9.72 1.83 -6.85
C ASP A 49 10.46 1.85 -8.20
N ARG A 50 10.94 0.69 -8.66
CA ARG A 50 11.62 0.52 -9.96
C ARG A 50 10.69 0.59 -11.16
N TYR A 51 9.46 0.11 -11.00
CA TYR A 51 8.42 0.24 -12.00
C TYR A 51 8.00 1.71 -12.18
N LYS A 52 7.84 2.43 -11.07
CA LYS A 52 7.34 3.81 -11.05
C LYS A 52 8.41 4.85 -11.41
N TYR A 53 9.65 4.61 -11.03
CA TYR A 53 10.76 5.55 -11.22
C TYR A 53 12.01 4.84 -11.79
N PRO A 54 11.92 4.19 -12.96
CA PRO A 54 13.05 3.44 -13.53
C PRO A 54 14.29 4.32 -13.75
N GLU A 55 14.11 5.63 -13.99
CA GLU A 55 15.19 6.61 -14.15
C GLU A 55 16.06 6.81 -12.89
N ARG A 56 15.59 6.38 -11.71
CA ARG A 56 16.38 6.44 -10.46
C ARG A 56 17.33 5.25 -10.29
N TYR A 57 17.24 4.25 -11.19
CA TYR A 57 17.95 2.98 -11.09
C TYR A 57 18.79 2.69 -12.34
N LEU A 58 19.37 3.73 -12.95
CA LEU A 58 20.19 3.59 -14.16
C LEU A 58 21.38 2.63 -13.97
N ASP A 59 21.94 2.58 -12.77
CA ASP A 59 23.03 1.65 -12.42
C ASP A 59 22.59 0.17 -12.44
N GLU A 60 21.30 -0.12 -12.25
CA GLU A 60 20.72 -1.47 -12.36
C GLU A 60 20.33 -1.82 -13.81
N ILE A 61 20.09 -0.79 -14.63
CA ILE A 61 19.73 -0.91 -16.05
C ILE A 61 20.96 -1.15 -16.93
N ALA A 62 22.06 -0.43 -16.68
CA ALA A 62 23.31 -0.56 -17.43
C ALA A 62 23.86 -2.00 -17.53
N PRO A 63 23.80 -2.85 -16.49
CA PRO A 63 24.23 -4.24 -16.58
C PRO A 63 23.25 -5.18 -17.31
N THR A 64 22.04 -4.73 -17.70
CA THR A 64 20.99 -5.61 -18.27
C THR A 64 20.71 -5.43 -19.77
N GLU A 65 21.55 -4.71 -20.53
CA GLU A 65 21.32 -4.39 -21.97
C GLU A 65 19.95 -3.74 -22.27
N GLY A 66 19.21 -3.35 -21.24
CA GLY A 66 17.85 -2.84 -21.33
C GLY A 66 17.79 -1.31 -21.34
N ASN A 67 16.65 -0.77 -21.78
CA ASN A 67 16.30 0.63 -21.53
C ASN A 67 15.37 0.73 -20.30
N SER A 68 15.16 1.95 -19.80
CA SER A 68 14.30 2.21 -18.64
C SER A 68 12.88 1.65 -18.80
N ALA A 69 12.33 1.62 -20.03
CA ALA A 69 11.00 1.07 -20.28
C ALA A 69 10.97 -0.46 -20.11
N GLY A 70 11.92 -1.18 -20.71
CA GLY A 70 12.03 -2.64 -20.55
C GLY A 70 12.25 -3.04 -19.09
N PHE A 71 13.12 -2.31 -18.39
CA PHE A 71 13.35 -2.49 -16.96
C PHE A 71 12.06 -2.29 -16.13
N ALA A 72 11.32 -1.21 -16.39
CA ALA A 72 10.06 -0.94 -15.71
C ALA A 72 9.04 -2.08 -15.93
N LEU A 73 8.99 -2.65 -17.14
CA LEU A 73 8.09 -3.77 -17.46
C LEU A 73 8.45 -5.06 -16.70
N VAL A 74 9.73 -5.35 -16.50
CA VAL A 74 10.17 -6.49 -15.68
C VAL A 74 9.71 -6.30 -14.23
N HIS A 75 9.91 -5.11 -13.66
CA HIS A 75 9.48 -4.82 -12.30
C HIS A 75 7.95 -4.75 -12.16
N ARG A 76 7.23 -4.33 -13.19
CA ARG A 76 5.76 -4.44 -13.24
C ARG A 76 5.33 -5.91 -13.17
N ALA A 77 5.95 -6.79 -13.95
CA ALA A 77 5.62 -8.22 -13.97
C ALA A 77 5.89 -8.89 -12.61
N GLU A 78 7.02 -8.58 -11.96
CA GLU A 78 7.32 -9.11 -10.63
C GLU A 78 6.38 -8.55 -9.55
N GLY A 79 6.08 -7.25 -9.58
CA GLY A 79 5.09 -6.65 -8.68
C GLY A 79 3.69 -7.25 -8.87
N ALA A 80 3.31 -7.55 -10.11
CA ALA A 80 2.04 -8.19 -10.45
C ALA A 80 1.86 -9.57 -9.79
N ARG A 81 2.94 -10.30 -9.49
CA ARG A 81 2.86 -11.60 -8.79
C ARG A 81 2.33 -11.43 -7.37
N PHE A 82 2.80 -10.39 -6.66
CA PHE A 82 2.28 -10.06 -5.33
C PHE A 82 0.82 -9.62 -5.40
N LEU A 83 0.45 -8.81 -6.37
CA LEU A 83 -0.93 -8.38 -6.57
C LEU A 83 -1.88 -9.55 -6.88
N ALA A 84 -1.43 -10.53 -7.67
CA ALA A 84 -2.18 -11.75 -7.93
C ALA A 84 -2.39 -12.58 -6.64
N GLN A 85 -1.39 -12.65 -5.74
CA GLN A 85 -1.54 -13.28 -4.43
C GLN A 85 -2.60 -12.57 -3.58
N LEU A 86 -2.56 -11.24 -3.51
CA LEU A 86 -3.58 -10.46 -2.81
C LEU A 86 -4.97 -10.70 -3.41
N ASN A 87 -5.10 -10.73 -4.73
CA ASN A 87 -6.38 -11.01 -5.38
C ASN A 87 -6.95 -12.36 -4.98
N THR A 88 -6.12 -13.40 -4.93
CA THR A 88 -6.53 -14.74 -4.45
C THR A 88 -6.97 -14.69 -3.00
N GLN A 89 -6.26 -13.95 -2.14
CA GLN A 89 -6.64 -13.78 -0.74
C GLN A 89 -7.94 -12.99 -0.54
N LEU A 90 -8.26 -12.12 -1.50
CA LEU A 90 -9.50 -11.32 -1.57
C LEU A 90 -10.67 -12.08 -2.24
N ASP A 91 -10.48 -13.35 -2.60
CA ASP A 91 -11.56 -14.15 -3.14
C ASP A 91 -12.59 -14.47 -2.04
N GLY A 92 -13.85 -14.11 -2.28
CA GLY A 92 -14.94 -14.24 -1.31
C GLY A 92 -14.87 -13.31 -0.09
N THR A 93 -13.90 -12.41 0.01
CA THR A 93 -13.71 -11.49 1.14
C THR A 93 -13.71 -10.02 0.71
N SER A 94 -14.00 -9.14 1.67
CA SER A 94 -14.00 -7.68 1.47
C SER A 94 -12.69 -7.04 1.92
N SER A 95 -11.86 -7.75 2.69
CA SER A 95 -10.59 -7.30 3.25
C SER A 95 -9.61 -8.47 3.34
N LEU A 96 -8.31 -8.19 3.47
CA LEU A 96 -7.27 -9.22 3.36
C LEU A 96 -7.36 -10.32 4.43
N PHE A 97 -7.91 -10.01 5.60
CA PHE A 97 -8.05 -10.95 6.71
C PHE A 97 -9.51 -11.05 7.23
N GLY A 98 -10.48 -10.91 6.32
CA GLY A 98 -11.89 -11.03 6.68
C GLY A 98 -12.85 -10.20 5.82
N GLN A 99 -14.04 -9.97 6.36
CA GLN A 99 -15.01 -9.02 5.84
C GLN A 99 -14.76 -7.61 6.37
N ARG A 100 -14.15 -7.50 7.55
CA ARG A 100 -13.76 -6.23 8.15
C ARG A 100 -12.31 -5.89 7.80
N ALA A 101 -12.04 -4.59 7.63
CA ALA A 101 -10.70 -4.06 7.48
C ALA A 101 -9.79 -4.50 8.64
N ALA A 102 -8.56 -4.88 8.29
CA ALA A 102 -7.50 -5.24 9.20
C ALA A 102 -6.30 -4.31 9.02
N TRP A 103 -5.32 -4.42 9.92
CA TRP A 103 -4.11 -3.60 9.88
C TRP A 103 -3.35 -3.76 8.55
N ALA A 104 -3.32 -4.96 7.96
CA ALA A 104 -2.73 -5.19 6.65
C ALA A 104 -3.38 -4.38 5.53
N ASP A 105 -4.70 -4.18 5.55
CA ASP A 105 -5.38 -3.41 4.50
C ASP A 105 -4.87 -1.97 4.47
N MET A 106 -4.70 -1.36 5.63
CA MET A 106 -4.22 0.01 5.79
C MET A 106 -2.73 0.16 5.49
N ALA A 107 -1.94 -0.87 5.76
CA ALA A 107 -0.52 -0.88 5.46
C ALA A 107 -0.23 -1.10 3.96
N ILE A 108 -1.05 -1.89 3.26
CA ILE A 108 -0.76 -2.36 1.90
C ILE A 108 -1.45 -1.50 0.83
N ALA A 109 -2.69 -1.05 1.07
CA ALA A 109 -3.46 -0.29 0.08
C ALA A 109 -2.75 0.95 -0.49
N PRO A 110 -1.96 1.73 0.28
CA PRO A 110 -1.21 2.86 -0.28
C PRO A 110 -0.20 2.45 -1.36
N PHE A 111 0.42 1.27 -1.25
CA PHE A 111 1.37 0.76 -2.23
C PHE A 111 0.66 0.20 -3.47
N VAL A 112 -0.45 -0.53 -3.27
CA VAL A 112 -1.26 -1.02 -4.40
C VAL A 112 -1.84 0.14 -5.20
N ARG A 113 -2.34 1.19 -4.53
CA ARG A 113 -2.78 2.43 -5.18
C ARG A 113 -1.67 3.02 -6.04
N GLN A 114 -0.46 3.17 -5.49
CA GLN A 114 0.67 3.71 -6.25
C GLN A 114 1.01 2.86 -7.47
N PHE A 115 0.95 1.54 -7.35
CA PHE A 115 1.19 0.62 -8.46
C PHE A 115 0.13 0.79 -9.55
N ALA A 116 -1.14 0.82 -9.17
CA ALA A 116 -2.27 0.99 -10.08
C ALA A 116 -2.19 2.33 -10.82
N GLU A 117 -1.84 3.42 -10.13
CA GLU A 117 -1.76 4.75 -10.73
C GLU A 117 -0.55 4.94 -11.67
N THR A 118 0.46 4.08 -11.64
CA THR A 118 1.58 4.12 -12.60
C THR A 118 1.11 3.79 -14.03
N ASP A 119 0.20 2.84 -14.19
CA ASP A 119 -0.48 2.52 -15.46
C ASP A 119 -1.87 1.95 -15.15
N ARG A 120 -2.83 2.86 -15.01
CA ARG A 120 -4.18 2.53 -14.57
C ARG A 120 -4.93 1.67 -15.58
N THR A 121 -4.78 1.98 -16.86
CA THR A 121 -5.41 1.22 -17.94
C THR A 121 -4.93 -0.23 -17.96
N TRP A 122 -3.62 -0.45 -17.80
CA TRP A 122 -3.09 -1.81 -17.72
C TRP A 122 -3.60 -2.54 -16.47
N PHE A 123 -3.64 -1.88 -15.30
CA PHE A 123 -4.09 -2.49 -14.04
C PHE A 123 -5.56 -2.92 -14.09
N GLU A 124 -6.43 -2.09 -14.68
CA GLU A 124 -7.86 -2.37 -14.83
C GLU A 124 -8.14 -3.58 -15.77
N GLN A 125 -7.23 -3.87 -16.70
CA GLN A 125 -7.35 -5.01 -17.61
C GLN A 125 -6.89 -6.34 -17.01
N GLN A 126 -6.27 -6.34 -15.82
CA GLN A 126 -5.78 -7.57 -15.20
C GLN A 126 -6.93 -8.39 -14.59
N PRO A 127 -6.81 -9.74 -14.54
CA PRO A 127 -7.84 -10.62 -14.00
C PRO A 127 -7.84 -10.63 -12.46
N TRP A 128 -7.92 -9.45 -11.85
CA TRP A 128 -7.87 -9.26 -10.39
C TRP A 128 -9.13 -8.58 -9.82
N PRO A 129 -10.33 -9.17 -10.04
CA PRO A 129 -11.58 -8.53 -9.64
C PRO A 129 -11.71 -8.32 -8.12
N GLY A 130 -11.14 -9.21 -7.31
CA GLY A 130 -11.11 -9.07 -5.84
C GLY A 130 -10.25 -7.89 -5.41
N LEU A 131 -9.05 -7.79 -5.97
CA LEU A 131 -8.12 -6.68 -5.69
C LEU A 131 -8.67 -5.34 -6.15
N GLN A 132 -9.22 -5.27 -7.37
CA GLN A 132 -9.81 -4.05 -7.92
C GLN A 132 -10.98 -3.56 -7.07
N ARG A 133 -11.88 -4.47 -6.66
CA ARG A 133 -13.00 -4.17 -5.75
C ARG A 133 -12.50 -3.65 -4.40
N TRP A 134 -11.54 -4.34 -3.80
CA TRP A 134 -10.95 -3.97 -2.52
C TRP A 134 -10.28 -2.58 -2.57
N LEU A 135 -9.49 -2.31 -3.60
CA LEU A 135 -8.82 -1.01 -3.77
C LEU A 135 -9.85 0.12 -3.96
N ALA A 136 -10.89 -0.12 -4.76
CA ALA A 136 -11.96 0.86 -4.96
C ALA A 136 -12.71 1.17 -3.65
N ALA A 137 -13.03 0.14 -2.86
CA ALA A 137 -13.66 0.33 -1.55
C ALA A 137 -12.77 1.11 -0.58
N TRP A 138 -11.46 0.83 -0.56
CA TRP A 138 -10.50 1.56 0.27
C TRP A 138 -10.39 3.03 -0.14
N LEU A 139 -10.33 3.33 -1.45
CA LEU A 139 -10.29 4.70 -1.97
C LEU A 139 -11.56 5.50 -1.68
N ALA A 140 -12.70 4.82 -1.52
CA ALA A 140 -13.98 5.43 -1.19
C ALA A 140 -14.22 5.62 0.32
N CYS A 141 -13.36 5.06 1.19
CA CYS A 141 -13.59 5.11 2.62
C CYS A 141 -13.30 6.50 3.22
N GLU A 142 -14.11 6.91 4.19
CA GLU A 142 -13.99 8.22 4.85
C GLU A 142 -12.63 8.39 5.54
N LEU A 143 -12.09 7.33 6.13
CA LEU A 143 -10.77 7.36 6.78
C LEU A 143 -9.67 7.79 5.82
N PHE A 144 -9.69 7.26 4.60
CA PHE A 144 -8.75 7.66 3.56
C PHE A 144 -8.99 9.11 3.15
N ALA A 145 -10.24 9.51 2.92
CA ALA A 145 -10.58 10.89 2.55
C ALA A 145 -10.08 11.91 3.59
N CYS A 146 -10.31 11.64 4.88
CA CYS A 146 -9.83 12.47 5.99
C CYS A 146 -8.29 12.55 6.03
N SER A 147 -7.59 11.46 5.75
CA SER A 147 -6.12 11.43 5.74
C SER A 147 -5.50 12.23 4.58
N MET A 148 -6.26 12.45 3.51
CA MET A 148 -5.80 13.13 2.29
C MET A 148 -6.11 14.64 2.29
N GLU A 149 -6.68 15.17 3.37
CA GLU A 149 -6.96 16.60 3.49
C GLU A 149 -5.68 17.42 3.32
N LYS A 150 -5.67 18.32 2.33
CA LYS A 150 -4.50 19.13 2.01
C LYS A 150 -4.41 20.30 2.97
N TYR A 151 -3.25 20.43 3.60
CA TYR A 151 -2.91 21.58 4.41
C TYR A 151 -2.07 22.58 3.61
N PRO A 152 -2.20 23.89 3.87
CA PRO A 152 -1.25 24.86 3.35
C PRO A 152 0.17 24.46 3.72
N ALA A 153 1.12 24.69 2.82
CA ALA A 153 2.53 24.49 3.14
C ALA A 153 2.89 25.32 4.38
N TRP A 154 3.57 24.69 5.34
CA TRP A 154 3.98 25.37 6.56
C TRP A 154 4.98 26.50 6.22
N VAL A 155 4.76 27.69 6.79
CA VAL A 155 5.61 28.86 6.59
C VAL A 155 6.39 29.16 7.88
N PRO A 156 7.71 29.40 7.80
CA PRO A 156 8.50 29.80 8.96
C PRO A 156 7.88 30.98 9.70
N GLY A 157 7.78 30.89 11.02
CA GLY A 157 7.15 31.91 11.88
C GLY A 157 5.64 31.78 12.04
N THR A 158 5.00 30.81 11.37
CA THR A 158 3.58 30.49 11.59
C THR A 158 3.40 29.36 12.59
N THR A 159 2.29 29.39 13.35
CA THR A 159 1.97 28.36 14.34
C THR A 159 1.66 26.99 13.70
N GLY A 160 1.38 26.95 12.39
CA GLY A 160 0.95 25.75 11.69
C GLY A 160 -0.44 25.26 12.14
N VAL A 161 -0.91 24.16 11.55
CA VAL A 161 -2.17 23.52 11.95
C VAL A 161 -1.91 22.56 13.11
N ARG A 162 -2.69 22.66 14.20
CA ARG A 162 -2.61 21.77 15.36
C ARG A 162 -3.51 20.55 15.20
N PHE A 163 -3.04 19.41 15.71
CA PHE A 163 -3.77 18.14 15.73
C PHE A 163 -3.86 17.58 17.17
N PRO A 164 -4.96 16.89 17.55
CA PRO A 164 -6.22 16.79 16.80
C PRO A 164 -6.90 18.16 16.70
N ARG A 165 -7.74 18.36 15.68
CA ARG A 165 -8.57 19.57 15.60
C ARG A 165 -9.41 19.62 16.87
N SER A 166 -9.40 20.76 17.55
CA SER A 166 -10.35 21.00 18.65
C SER A 166 -11.76 20.75 18.08
N ALA A 167 -12.51 19.88 18.74
CA ALA A 167 -13.88 19.53 18.35
C ALA A 167 -14.78 20.76 18.28
#